data_AF-A0A835VHG3-F1
#
_entry.id   AF-A0A835VHG3-F1
#
_cell.length_a   1.000
_cell.length_b   1.000
_cell.length_c   1.000
_cell.angle_alpha   90.00
_cell.angle_beta   90.00
_cell.angle_gamma   90.00
#
_symmetry.space_group_name_H-M   'P 1'
#
loop_
_entity.id
_entity.type
_entity.pdbx_description
1 polymer ?
#
loop_
_entity_poly.entity_id
_entity_poly.type
_entity_poly.pdbx_seq_one_letter_code
_entity_poly.pdbx_strand_id
1 'polypeptide(L)'
;MLGPKISDWEQKRKEWMDRNPGFPNQIPGGKPKILLVTGSQPNPCDNPIGDHYLLKTTKNKIDYCRLHGIDIVHNMAHLDRELAGYWAKLPLIRRLMLSHPEVEWIWWMDSDALFTDMAFELPMSKYEGYNLVIHGYPDLLFDQHSWIALNTGSFLLRNCQWTLNLLDAWAPMGPKGPVRDEAGQFLLPI
;
A
#
# COMPACT_ATOMS: atom_id res chain seq x y z
N MET A 1 -17.69 -2.74 2.32
CA MET A 1 -16.84 -3.74 2.99
C MET A 1 -15.87 -4.30 1.96
N LEU A 2 -14.59 -4.49 2.32
CA LEU A 2 -13.53 -4.89 1.36
C LEU A 2 -13.57 -6.38 0.94
N GLY A 3 -14.49 -7.16 1.50
CA GLY A 3 -14.68 -8.59 1.22
C GLY A 3 -15.18 -9.34 2.47
N PRO A 4 -15.34 -10.67 2.40
CA PRO A 4 -15.67 -11.48 3.57
C PRO A 4 -14.63 -11.32 4.68
N LYS A 5 -15.09 -11.36 5.95
CA LYS A 5 -14.20 -11.28 7.10
C LYS A 5 -13.28 -12.50 7.13
N ILE A 6 -11.99 -12.25 7.36
CA ILE A 6 -10.98 -13.28 7.59
C ILE A 6 -10.42 -13.04 8.99
N SER A 7 -10.34 -14.09 9.80
CA SER A 7 -9.87 -14.04 11.20
C SER A 7 -8.70 -14.99 11.48
N ASP A 8 -8.31 -15.80 10.50
CA ASP A 8 -7.33 -16.89 10.58
C ASP A 8 -6.20 -16.74 9.53
N TRP A 9 -5.93 -15.51 9.06
CA TRP A 9 -4.99 -15.28 7.97
C TRP A 9 -3.55 -15.70 8.30
N GLU A 10 -3.09 -15.50 9.53
CA GLU A 10 -1.75 -15.93 9.94
C GLU A 10 -1.59 -17.45 9.86
N GLN A 11 -2.60 -18.21 10.30
CA GLN A 11 -2.61 -19.66 10.18
C GLN A 11 -2.63 -20.08 8.70
N LYS A 12 -3.53 -19.53 7.89
CA LYS A 12 -3.63 -19.83 6.46
C LYS A 12 -2.33 -19.52 5.70
N ARG A 13 -1.72 -18.37 6.00
CA ARG A 13 -0.46 -17.95 5.41
C ARG A 13 0.66 -18.91 5.81
N LYS A 14 0.76 -19.27 7.10
CA LYS A 14 1.75 -20.25 7.57
C LYS A 14 1.58 -21.62 6.89
N GLU A 15 0.37 -22.15 6.85
CA GLU A 15 0.08 -23.42 6.17
C GLU A 15 0.42 -23.38 4.68
N TRP A 16 0.18 -22.25 4.01
CA TRP A 16 0.59 -22.05 2.63
C TRP A 16 2.11 -22.05 2.49
N MET A 17 2.84 -21.33 3.36
CA MET A 17 4.32 -21.29 3.33
C MET A 17 4.92 -22.69 3.54
N ASP A 18 4.39 -23.46 4.50
CA ASP A 18 4.84 -24.83 4.79
C ASP A 18 4.66 -25.76 3.58
N ARG A 19 3.61 -25.54 2.77
CA ARG A 19 3.33 -26.32 1.55
C ARG A 19 4.07 -25.82 0.31
N ASN A 20 4.64 -24.61 0.34
CA ASN A 20 5.23 -23.94 -0.82
C ASN A 20 6.66 -23.43 -0.54
N PRO A 21 7.61 -24.32 -0.17
CA PRO A 21 8.97 -23.91 0.21
C PRO A 21 9.77 -23.22 -0.93
N GLY A 22 9.33 -23.36 -2.19
CA GLY A 22 9.92 -22.65 -3.33
C GLY A 22 9.60 -21.16 -3.39
N PHE A 23 8.71 -20.66 -2.54
CA PHE A 23 8.29 -19.25 -2.47
C PHE A 23 8.54 -18.68 -1.07
N PRO A 24 9.81 -18.49 -0.67
CA PRO A 24 10.13 -17.95 0.64
C PRO A 24 9.66 -16.49 0.76
N ASN A 25 9.33 -16.08 1.99
CA ASN A 25 8.98 -14.70 2.32
C ASN A 25 10.20 -13.79 2.56
N GLN A 26 11.38 -14.32 2.26
CA GLN A 26 12.66 -13.62 2.31
C GLN A 26 13.41 -13.87 1.00
N ILE A 27 14.13 -12.85 0.54
CA ILE A 27 15.03 -12.94 -0.61
C ILE A 27 16.42 -13.45 -0.16
N PRO A 28 17.29 -13.89 -1.08
CA PRO A 28 18.68 -14.21 -0.75
C PRO A 28 19.35 -13.07 0.03
N GLY A 29 20.02 -13.39 1.12
CA GLY A 29 20.56 -12.41 2.08
C GLY A 29 19.64 -12.11 3.27
N GLY A 30 18.49 -12.79 3.40
CA GLY A 30 17.63 -12.77 4.59
C GLY A 30 16.73 -11.54 4.71
N LYS A 31 16.74 -10.64 3.72
CA LYS A 31 15.84 -9.49 3.67
C LYS A 31 14.40 -9.97 3.37
N PRO A 32 13.38 -9.33 3.95
CA PRO A 32 11.99 -9.72 3.67
C PRO A 32 11.61 -9.43 2.22
N LYS A 33 10.73 -10.24 1.64
CA LYS A 33 10.21 -10.03 0.28
C LYS A 33 9.23 -8.85 0.26
N ILE A 34 9.50 -7.85 -0.57
CA ILE A 34 8.70 -6.63 -0.71
C ILE A 34 8.05 -6.60 -2.08
N LEU A 35 6.77 -6.24 -2.12
CA LEU A 35 6.05 -5.90 -3.35
C LEU A 35 5.70 -4.42 -3.34
N LEU A 36 6.33 -3.65 -4.23
CA LEU A 36 5.95 -2.26 -4.47
C LEU A 36 4.69 -2.21 -5.32
N VAL A 37 3.69 -1.48 -4.85
CA VAL A 37 2.39 -1.33 -5.50
C VAL A 37 2.17 0.13 -5.80
N THR A 38 1.96 0.43 -7.08
CA THR A 38 1.58 1.75 -7.56
C THR A 38 0.38 1.62 -8.51
N GLY A 39 -0.21 2.73 -8.92
CA GLY A 39 -1.29 2.68 -9.88
C GLY A 39 -1.70 4.03 -10.41
N SER A 40 -2.44 4.00 -11.51
CA SER A 40 -3.02 5.15 -12.17
C SER A 40 -4.43 4.78 -12.64
N GLN A 41 -5.22 5.78 -13.02
CA GLN A 41 -6.52 5.56 -13.64
C GLN A 41 -6.37 4.79 -14.97
N PRO A 42 -7.39 4.00 -15.39
CA PRO A 42 -7.36 3.27 -16.66
C PRO A 42 -7.47 4.17 -17.90
N ASN A 43 -8.11 5.33 -17.75
CA ASN A 43 -8.34 6.25 -18.84
C ASN A 43 -7.13 7.17 -19.03
N PRO A 44 -6.92 7.74 -20.22
CA PRO A 44 -5.93 8.80 -20.42
C PRO A 44 -6.10 9.93 -19.41
N CYS A 45 -5.00 10.60 -19.06
CA CYS A 45 -5.07 11.80 -18.23
C CYS A 45 -5.88 12.91 -18.93
N ASP A 46 -6.65 13.68 -18.15
CA ASP A 46 -7.37 14.85 -18.67
C ASP A 46 -6.42 15.86 -19.33
N ASN A 47 -5.22 16.02 -18.75
CA ASN A 47 -4.11 16.72 -19.39
C ASN A 47 -3.21 15.70 -20.11
N PRO A 48 -3.06 15.77 -21.45
CA PRO A 48 -2.27 14.80 -22.22
C PRO A 48 -0.81 14.64 -21.78
N ILE A 49 -0.20 15.68 -21.20
CA ILE A 49 1.18 15.56 -20.69
C ILE A 49 1.26 14.66 -19.45
N GLY A 50 0.14 14.44 -18.75
CA GLY A 50 0.06 13.62 -17.55
C GLY A 50 0.53 12.18 -17.78
N ASP A 51 0.13 11.57 -18.90
CA ASP A 51 0.53 10.20 -19.24
C ASP A 51 2.06 10.08 -19.46
N HIS A 52 2.70 11.15 -19.95
CA HIS A 52 4.15 11.20 -20.06
C HIS A 52 4.84 11.21 -18.68
N TYR A 53 4.27 11.93 -17.71
CA TYR A 53 4.78 11.92 -16.33
C TYR A 53 4.53 10.57 -15.65
N LEU A 54 3.36 9.95 -15.84
CA LEU A 54 3.08 8.61 -15.34
C LEU A 54 4.11 7.60 -15.86
N LEU A 55 4.41 7.63 -17.17
CA LEU A 55 5.44 6.78 -17.76
C LEU A 55 6.82 7.00 -17.12
N LYS A 56 7.24 8.25 -16.94
CA LYS A 56 8.53 8.58 -16.31
C LYS A 56 8.60 8.13 -14.87
N THR A 57 7.52 8.30 -14.11
CA THR A 57 7.48 7.87 -12.71
C THR A 57 7.46 6.34 -12.59
N THR A 58 6.74 5.62 -13.46
CA THR A 58 6.81 4.15 -13.51
C THR A 58 8.23 3.68 -13.84
N LYS A 59 8.90 4.31 -14.80
CA LYS A 59 10.31 4.00 -15.10
C LYS A 59 11.22 4.23 -13.88
N ASN A 60 11.06 5.34 -13.18
CA ASN A 60 11.82 5.64 -11.96
C ASN A 60 11.67 4.54 -10.90
N LYS A 61 10.45 4.07 -10.66
CA LYS A 61 10.16 2.98 -9.74
C LYS A 61 10.75 1.65 -10.21
N ILE A 62 10.65 1.33 -11.49
CA ILE A 62 11.25 0.11 -12.07
C ILE A 62 12.77 0.09 -11.84
N ASP A 63 13.45 1.23 -12.07
CA ASP A 63 14.90 1.32 -11.90
C ASP A 63 15.30 1.11 -10.43
N TYR A 64 14.61 1.73 -9.47
CA TYR A 64 14.83 1.50 -8.03
C TYR A 64 14.55 0.04 -7.66
N CYS A 65 13.37 -0.49 -8.01
CA CYS A 65 12.98 -1.86 -7.69
C CYS A 65 13.98 -2.91 -8.23
N ARG A 66 14.52 -2.69 -9.44
CA ARG A 66 15.55 -3.55 -10.02
C ARG A 66 16.85 -3.54 -9.22
N LEU A 67 17.30 -2.38 -8.75
CA LEU A 67 18.53 -2.27 -7.95
C LEU A 67 18.39 -2.95 -6.59
N HIS A 68 17.19 -2.91 -6.01
CA HIS A 68 16.93 -3.34 -4.63
C HIS A 68 16.28 -4.73 -4.51
N GLY A 69 16.05 -5.42 -5.62
CA GLY A 69 15.43 -6.75 -5.64
C GLY A 69 13.97 -6.75 -5.14
N ILE A 70 13.22 -5.70 -5.48
CA ILE A 70 11.82 -5.50 -5.08
C ILE A 70 10.92 -5.80 -6.28
N ASP A 71 9.88 -6.61 -6.06
CA ASP A 71 8.86 -6.86 -7.09
C ASP A 71 7.96 -5.61 -7.25
N ILE A 72 7.42 -5.36 -8.45
CA ILE A 72 6.55 -4.20 -8.71
C ILE A 72 5.24 -4.62 -9.39
N VAL A 73 4.14 -4.05 -8.91
CA VAL A 73 2.81 -4.09 -9.56
C VAL A 73 2.34 -2.67 -9.85
N HIS A 74 1.97 -2.42 -11.11
CA HIS A 74 1.29 -1.20 -11.53
C HIS A 74 -0.16 -1.52 -11.84
N ASN A 75 -1.09 -1.07 -11.01
CA ASN A 75 -2.52 -1.29 -11.23
C ASN A 75 -3.13 -0.18 -12.09
N MET A 76 -3.94 -0.58 -13.07
CA MET A 76 -4.78 0.33 -13.86
C MET A 76 -6.27 -0.05 -13.77
N ALA A 77 -6.64 -1.04 -12.96
CA ALA A 77 -8.02 -1.52 -12.86
C ALA A 77 -8.77 -0.90 -11.67
N HIS A 78 -10.06 -0.61 -11.87
CA HIS A 78 -10.99 -0.34 -10.76
C HIS A 78 -11.55 -1.65 -10.24
N LEU A 79 -11.08 -2.08 -9.06
CA LEU A 79 -11.54 -3.32 -8.42
C LEU A 79 -12.86 -3.15 -7.68
N ASP A 80 -13.19 -1.94 -7.29
CA ASP A 80 -14.40 -1.57 -6.56
C ASP A 80 -14.90 -0.21 -7.08
N ARG A 81 -16.19 -0.11 -7.42
CA ARG A 81 -16.80 1.12 -7.97
C ARG A 81 -17.12 2.15 -6.89
N GLU A 82 -17.22 1.74 -5.63
CA GLU A 82 -17.50 2.60 -4.48
C GLU A 82 -16.21 3.22 -3.93
N LEU A 83 -15.12 2.45 -3.89
CA LEU A 83 -13.79 2.91 -3.48
C LEU A 83 -13.01 3.47 -4.68
N ALA A 84 -13.51 4.54 -5.27
CA ALA A 84 -12.89 5.24 -6.40
C ALA A 84 -11.84 6.28 -5.97
N GLY A 85 -10.94 6.64 -6.90
CA GLY A 85 -9.87 7.62 -6.69
C GLY A 85 -8.80 7.09 -5.74
N TYR A 86 -8.32 7.92 -4.81
CA TYR A 86 -7.28 7.55 -3.86
C TYR A 86 -7.65 6.37 -2.94
N TRP A 87 -8.95 6.10 -2.76
CA TRP A 87 -9.45 4.97 -1.98
C TRP A 87 -9.28 3.61 -2.68
N ALA A 88 -9.04 3.58 -3.99
CA ALA A 88 -8.87 2.34 -4.76
C ALA A 88 -7.66 1.50 -4.30
N LYS A 89 -6.72 2.10 -3.55
CA LYS A 89 -5.56 1.40 -3.00
C LYS A 89 -5.95 0.34 -1.97
N LEU A 90 -6.99 0.56 -1.16
CA LEU A 90 -7.43 -0.38 -0.11
C LEU A 90 -7.85 -1.76 -0.65
N PRO A 91 -8.81 -1.87 -1.60
CA PRO A 91 -9.20 -3.17 -2.14
C PRO A 91 -8.07 -3.85 -2.91
N LEU A 92 -7.21 -3.08 -3.58
CA LEU A 92 -6.03 -3.61 -4.28
C LEU A 92 -5.01 -4.22 -3.32
N ILE A 93 -4.64 -3.50 -2.25
CA ILE A 93 -3.71 -3.99 -1.23
C ILE A 93 -4.28 -5.28 -0.61
N ARG A 94 -5.56 -5.29 -0.21
CA ARG A 94 -6.19 -6.49 0.35
C ARG A 94 -6.11 -7.67 -0.62
N ARG A 95 -6.40 -7.43 -1.91
CA ARG A 95 -6.35 -8.48 -2.94
C ARG A 95 -4.93 -9.05 -3.09
N LEU A 96 -3.92 -8.18 -3.17
CA LEU A 96 -2.52 -8.57 -3.32
C LEU A 96 -2.00 -9.33 -2.09
N MET A 97 -2.35 -8.90 -0.88
CA MET A 97 -1.99 -9.64 0.34
C MET A 97 -2.49 -11.09 0.30
N LEU A 98 -3.75 -11.29 -0.12
CA LEU A 98 -4.38 -12.61 -0.16
C LEU A 98 -3.91 -13.46 -1.34
N SER A 99 -3.51 -12.84 -2.46
CA SER A 99 -3.02 -13.56 -3.64
C SER A 99 -1.52 -13.83 -3.62
N HIS A 100 -0.76 -13.12 -2.78
CA HIS A 100 0.69 -13.28 -2.62
C HIS A 100 1.06 -13.56 -1.15
N PRO A 101 0.76 -14.76 -0.61
CA PRO A 101 1.12 -15.12 0.76
C PRO A 101 2.64 -15.10 0.99
N GLU A 102 3.46 -15.28 -0.05
CA GLU A 102 4.91 -15.19 0.01
C GLU A 102 5.42 -13.77 0.23
N VAL A 103 4.65 -12.73 -0.10
CA VAL A 103 5.07 -11.35 0.12
C VAL A 103 4.98 -11.03 1.61
N GLU A 104 6.08 -10.53 2.19
CA GLU A 104 6.13 -10.14 3.59
C GLU A 104 5.66 -8.70 3.80
N TRP A 105 6.01 -7.80 2.89
CA TRP A 105 5.62 -6.39 2.93
C TRP A 105 5.04 -5.92 1.60
N ILE A 106 3.89 -5.26 1.68
CA ILE A 106 3.34 -4.44 0.61
C ILE A 106 3.84 -3.02 0.81
N TRP A 107 4.54 -2.46 -0.16
CA TRP A 107 4.92 -1.06 -0.19
C TRP A 107 4.02 -0.30 -1.15
N TRP A 108 3.03 0.42 -0.63
CA TRP A 108 2.25 1.32 -1.46
C TRP A 108 3.06 2.58 -1.79
N MET A 109 3.07 2.99 -3.06
CA MET A 109 3.67 4.25 -3.49
C MET A 109 2.82 4.91 -4.59
N ASP A 110 2.34 6.13 -4.34
CA ASP A 110 1.53 6.90 -5.29
C ASP A 110 2.28 7.17 -6.60
N SER A 111 1.54 7.41 -7.68
CA SER A 111 2.09 7.60 -9.03
C SER A 111 2.81 8.94 -9.22
N ASP A 112 2.64 9.89 -8.31
CA ASP A 112 3.33 11.18 -8.24
C ASP A 112 4.51 11.20 -7.26
N ALA A 113 4.74 10.12 -6.50
CA ALA A 113 5.93 9.94 -5.68
C ALA A 113 7.09 9.36 -6.51
N LEU A 114 8.31 9.90 -6.33
CA LEU A 114 9.51 9.44 -7.04
C LEU A 114 10.65 9.11 -6.07
N PHE A 115 11.45 8.12 -6.45
CA PHE A 115 12.76 7.88 -5.85
C PHE A 115 13.77 8.90 -6.35
N THR A 116 14.39 9.63 -5.44
CA THR A 116 15.45 10.60 -5.72
C THR A 116 16.80 10.16 -5.14
N ASP A 117 16.79 9.25 -4.16
CA ASP A 117 17.95 8.51 -3.70
C ASP A 117 17.83 7.06 -4.16
N MET A 118 18.66 6.66 -5.12
CA MET A 118 18.67 5.31 -5.68
C MET A 118 19.56 4.34 -4.89
N ALA A 119 20.40 4.86 -4.00
CA ALA A 119 21.35 4.06 -3.21
C ALA A 119 20.77 3.69 -1.84
N PHE A 120 19.87 4.50 -1.30
CA PHE A 120 19.22 4.24 -0.04
C PHE A 120 18.44 2.91 -0.05
N GLU A 121 18.63 2.12 1.00
CA GLU A 121 17.86 0.90 1.27
C GLU A 121 16.97 1.10 2.50
N LEU A 122 15.74 0.59 2.44
CA LEU A 122 14.85 0.56 3.60
C LEU A 122 15.50 -0.23 4.76
N PRO A 123 15.64 0.35 5.96
CA PRO A 123 16.29 -0.32 7.09
C PRO A 123 15.31 -1.31 7.75
N MET A 124 15.01 -2.43 7.07
CA MET A 124 13.93 -3.36 7.44
C MET A 124 14.05 -3.93 8.86
N SER A 125 15.27 -4.07 9.40
CA SER A 125 15.49 -4.49 10.78
C SER A 125 14.89 -3.53 11.81
N LYS A 126 14.82 -2.23 11.51
CA LYS A 126 14.17 -1.23 12.39
C LYS A 126 12.65 -1.42 12.46
N TYR A 127 12.07 -2.16 11.52
CA TYR A 127 10.62 -2.39 11.42
C TYR A 127 10.21 -3.76 11.96
N GLU A 128 11.14 -4.49 12.57
CA GLU A 128 10.82 -5.70 13.32
C GLU A 128 9.86 -5.37 14.47
N GLY A 129 8.82 -6.19 14.65
CA GLY A 129 7.75 -5.94 15.63
C GLY A 129 6.68 -4.95 15.17
N TYR A 130 6.80 -4.33 13.99
CA TYR A 130 5.79 -3.44 13.42
C TYR A 130 5.07 -4.06 12.21
N ASN A 131 3.84 -3.59 11.97
CA ASN A 131 2.98 -4.01 10.86
C ASN A 131 2.65 -2.87 9.88
N LEU A 132 2.83 -1.62 10.29
CA LEU A 132 2.65 -0.42 9.48
C LEU A 132 3.86 0.50 9.69
N VAL A 133 4.44 0.98 8.60
CA VAL A 133 5.48 2.02 8.63
C VAL A 133 5.06 3.13 7.67
N ILE A 134 4.99 4.35 8.18
CA ILE A 134 4.49 5.52 7.45
C ILE A 134 5.29 6.75 7.87
N HIS A 135 5.60 7.62 6.93
CA HIS A 135 6.24 8.89 7.23
C HIS A 135 5.28 9.81 7.99
N GLY A 136 5.76 10.43 9.06
CA GLY A 136 5.01 11.44 9.78
C GLY A 136 5.68 11.94 11.05
N TYR A 137 4.96 12.80 11.76
CA TYR A 137 5.44 13.51 12.96
C TYR A 137 4.51 13.22 14.14
N PRO A 138 5.01 12.62 15.25
CA PRO A 138 4.18 12.22 16.37
C PRO A 138 3.41 13.36 17.05
N ASP A 139 4.01 14.54 17.19
CA ASP A 139 3.39 15.74 17.75
C ASP A 139 2.21 16.22 16.89
N LEU A 140 2.39 16.25 15.57
CA LEU A 140 1.32 16.58 14.64
C LEU A 140 0.18 15.56 14.71
N LEU A 141 0.49 14.28 14.94
CA LEU A 141 -0.49 13.20 14.93
C LEU A 141 -1.28 13.12 16.24
N PHE A 142 -0.58 13.05 17.37
CA PHE A 142 -1.19 12.76 18.67
C PHE A 142 -1.62 14.00 19.43
N ASP A 143 -0.93 15.12 19.25
CA ASP A 143 -1.24 16.34 20.01
C ASP A 143 -2.14 17.26 19.18
N GLN A 144 -1.77 17.49 17.92
CA GLN A 144 -2.45 18.47 17.06
C GLN A 144 -3.55 17.87 16.19
N HIS A 145 -3.59 16.54 16.04
CA HIS A 145 -4.51 15.84 15.14
C HIS A 145 -4.52 16.42 13.71
N SER A 146 -3.35 16.82 13.22
CA SER A 146 -3.20 17.46 11.92
C SER A 146 -3.39 16.46 10.78
N TRP A 147 -4.17 16.83 9.77
CA TRP A 147 -4.42 16.00 8.59
C TRP A 147 -3.16 15.69 7.76
N ILE A 148 -2.10 16.49 7.90
CA ILE A 148 -0.80 16.28 7.26
C ILE A 148 0.23 15.58 8.18
N ALA A 149 -0.19 15.12 9.36
CA ALA A 149 0.72 14.49 10.32
C ALA A 149 1.37 13.22 9.77
N LEU A 150 0.67 12.49 8.90
CA LEU A 150 1.13 11.30 8.21
C LEU A 150 0.90 11.44 6.70
N ASN A 151 1.72 10.76 5.88
CA ASN A 151 1.51 10.71 4.43
C ASN A 151 1.19 9.29 3.94
N THR A 152 0.00 9.09 3.38
CA THR A 152 -0.45 7.79 2.85
C THR A 152 -0.15 7.62 1.34
N GLY A 153 0.79 8.40 0.82
CA GLY A 153 1.32 8.27 -0.53
C GLY A 153 2.58 7.40 -0.62
N SER A 154 3.23 7.09 0.51
CA SER A 154 4.27 6.05 0.59
C SER A 154 4.30 5.41 1.97
N PHE A 155 3.96 4.12 2.05
CA PHE A 155 3.92 3.39 3.32
C PHE A 155 4.07 1.87 3.12
N LEU A 156 4.50 1.20 4.18
CA LEU A 156 4.70 -0.26 4.21
C LEU A 156 3.62 -0.90 5.09
N LEU A 157 3.05 -2.01 4.61
CA LEU A 157 2.13 -2.87 5.35
C LEU A 157 2.63 -4.31 5.36
N ARG A 158 2.70 -4.92 6.55
CA ARG A 158 3.05 -6.34 6.68
C ARG A 158 1.89 -7.22 6.21
N ASN A 159 2.18 -8.32 5.53
CA ASN A 159 1.17 -9.31 5.16
C ASN A 159 0.77 -10.19 6.36
N CYS A 160 -0.11 -9.66 7.21
CA CYS A 160 -0.58 -10.32 8.44
C CYS A 160 -2.05 -10.04 8.73
N GLN A 161 -2.62 -10.76 9.71
CA GLN A 161 -4.01 -10.61 10.10
C GLN A 161 -4.32 -9.20 10.63
N TRP A 162 -3.36 -8.59 11.32
CA TRP A 162 -3.48 -7.21 11.82
C TRP A 162 -3.74 -6.22 10.68
N THR A 163 -3.03 -6.35 9.56
CA THR A 163 -3.22 -5.47 8.40
C THR A 163 -4.58 -5.65 7.76
N LEU A 164 -5.10 -6.89 7.66
CA LEU A 164 -6.47 -7.11 7.18
C LEU A 164 -7.51 -6.39 8.06
N ASN A 165 -7.30 -6.41 9.38
CA ASN A 165 -8.15 -5.69 10.32
C ASN A 165 -8.02 -4.17 10.18
N LEU A 166 -6.81 -3.65 9.96
CA LEU A 166 -6.59 -2.23 9.69
C LEU A 166 -7.33 -1.78 8.43
N LEU A 167 -7.24 -2.55 7.34
CA LEU A 167 -7.93 -2.21 6.09
C LEU A 167 -9.46 -2.17 6.28
N ASP A 168 -10.02 -3.10 7.04
CA ASP A 168 -11.44 -3.10 7.39
C ASP A 168 -11.84 -1.86 8.21
N ALA A 169 -10.96 -1.39 9.11
CA ALA A 169 -11.18 -0.20 9.94
C ALA A 169 -10.97 1.12 9.17
N TRP A 170 -10.14 1.12 8.13
CA TRP A 170 -9.83 2.31 7.32
C TRP A 170 -10.88 2.56 6.23
N ALA A 171 -11.39 1.49 5.61
CA ALA A 171 -12.35 1.58 4.50
C ALA A 171 -13.69 2.32 4.75
N PRO A 172 -14.27 2.42 5.98
CA PRO A 172 -15.62 2.94 6.18
C PRO A 172 -15.88 4.36 5.67
N MET A 173 -14.86 5.23 5.66
CA MET A 173 -14.97 6.62 5.17
C MET A 173 -14.76 6.73 3.64
N GLY A 174 -14.49 5.61 2.96
CA GLY A 174 -14.12 5.58 1.55
C GLY A 174 -15.25 5.56 0.51
N PRO A 175 -16.42 4.89 0.72
CA PRO A 175 -17.45 4.79 -0.30
C PRO A 175 -17.92 6.16 -0.80
N LYS A 176 -17.89 6.38 -2.12
CA LYS A 176 -18.28 7.67 -2.74
C LYS A 176 -19.73 8.06 -2.44
N GLY A 177 -20.04 9.35 -2.62
CA GLY A 177 -21.36 9.91 -2.32
C GLY A 177 -21.50 10.26 -0.83
N PRO A 178 -22.72 10.18 -0.26
CA PRO A 178 -23.01 10.73 1.07
C PRO A 178 -22.05 10.26 2.17
N VAL A 179 -21.66 8.98 2.16
CA VAL A 179 -20.73 8.43 3.16
C VAL A 179 -19.39 9.18 3.18
N ARG A 180 -18.79 9.40 2.01
CA ARG A 180 -17.51 10.12 1.90
C ARG A 180 -17.69 11.61 2.16
N ASP A 181 -18.80 12.20 1.74
CA ASP A 181 -19.08 13.63 1.92
C ASP A 181 -19.26 13.97 3.41
N GLU A 182 -20.04 13.16 4.14
CA GLU A 182 -20.25 13.28 5.59
C GLU A 182 -18.96 13.00 6.37
N ALA A 183 -18.20 11.98 5.98
CA ALA A 183 -16.88 11.72 6.57
C ALA A 183 -15.92 12.90 6.35
N GLY A 184 -15.96 13.54 5.18
CA GLY A 184 -15.18 14.75 4.89
C GLY A 184 -15.55 15.91 5.82
N GLN A 185 -16.85 16.14 6.05
CA GLN A 185 -17.32 17.15 7.01
C GLN A 185 -16.91 16.83 8.45
N PHE A 186 -16.87 15.55 8.83
CA PHE A 186 -16.40 15.13 10.14
C PHE A 186 -14.89 15.32 10.32
N LEU A 187 -14.09 15.05 9.27
CA LEU A 187 -12.63 15.13 9.32
C LEU A 187 -12.09 16.55 9.19
N LEU A 188 -12.87 17.47 8.63
CA LEU A 188 -12.52 18.88 8.56
C LEU A 188 -13.12 19.60 9.77
N PRO A 189 -12.32 20.05 10.74
CA PRO A 189 -12.83 20.98 11.74
C PRO A 189 -13.25 22.27 11.02
N ILE A 190 -14.50 22.70 11.26
CA ILE A 190 -14.96 24.05 10.91
C ILE A 190 -14.16 25.06 11.74
#